data_AF-A0A3S1XFT6-F1
#
_entry.id   AF-A0A3S1XFT6-F1
#
_cell.length_a   1.000
_cell.length_b   1.000
_cell.length_c   1.000
_cell.angle_alpha   90.00
_cell.angle_beta   90.00
_cell.angle_gamma   90.00
#
_symmetry.space_group_name_H-M   'P 1'
#
loop_
_entity.id
_entity.type
_entity.pdbx_description
1 polymer ?
#
loop_
_entity_poly.entity_id
_entity_poly.type
_entity_poly.pdbx_seq_one_letter_code
_entity_poly.pdbx_strand_id
1 'polypeptide(L)' 'LFSYATIQAFAEGIKRAGSDDPAKVAEALKNGTPISTVVGDVTFDEKGDLKNASYDINQWHDGKYAPIAQ' A
#
# COMPACT_ATOMS: atom_id res chain seq x y z
N LEU A 1 -4.80 -8.44 -5.08
CA LEU A 1 -4.82 -7.77 -3.76
C LEU A 1 -4.23 -6.36 -3.84
N PHE A 2 -2.97 -6.21 -4.25
CA PHE A 2 -2.25 -4.92 -4.25
C PHE A 2 -2.90 -3.81 -5.09
N SER A 3 -3.29 -4.06 -6.35
CA SER A 3 -3.93 -3.02 -7.18
C SER A 3 -5.25 -2.50 -6.57
N TYR A 4 -5.99 -3.34 -5.86
CA TYR A 4 -7.20 -2.92 -5.15
C TYR A 4 -6.85 -2.03 -3.95
N ALA A 5 -5.84 -2.43 -3.17
CA ALA A 5 -5.32 -1.60 -2.09
C ALA A 5 -4.81 -0.24 -2.56
N THR A 6 -4.19 -0.15 -3.74
CA THR A 6 -3.78 1.12 -4.35
C THR A 6 -4.98 2.06 -4.57
N ILE A 7 -6.10 1.54 -5.08
CA ILE A 7 -7.31 2.34 -5.28
C ILE A 7 -7.92 2.75 -3.93
N GLN A 8 -7.92 1.88 -2.93
CA GLN A 8 -8.37 2.24 -1.58
C GLN A 8 -7.51 3.36 -0.98
N ALA A 9 -6.19 3.28 -1.13
CA ALA A 9 -5.29 4.32 -0.66
C ALA A 9 -5.53 5.64 -1.40
N PHE A 10 -5.65 5.61 -2.72
CA PHE A 10 -5.91 6.80 -3.52
C PHE A 10 -7.24 7.48 -3.16
N ALA A 11 -8.31 6.70 -2.97
CA ALA A 11 -9.62 7.20 -2.55
C ALA A 11 -9.57 7.86 -1.16
N GLU A 12 -8.86 7.24 -0.21
CA GLU A 12 -8.65 7.82 1.12
C GLU A 12 -7.79 9.10 1.04
N GLY A 13 -6.79 9.15 0.16
CA GLY A 13 -6.00 10.35 -0.12
C GLY A 13 -6.86 11.52 -0.60
N ILE A 14 -7.74 11.28 -1.57
CA ILE A 14 -8.71 12.29 -2.06
C ILE A 14 -9.61 12.77 -0.91
N LYS A 15 -10.13 11.85 -0.11
CA LYS A 15 -10.99 12.17 1.03
C LYS A 15 -10.28 13.05 2.07
N ARG A 16 -9.03 12.73 2.41
CA ARG A 16 -8.19 13.51 3.34
C ARG A 16 -7.84 14.88 2.78
N ALA A 17 -7.51 14.95 1.49
CA ALA A 17 -7.16 16.19 0.80
C ALA A 17 -8.36 17.11 0.57
N GLY A 18 -9.59 16.56 0.55
CA GLY A 18 -10.80 17.29 0.14
C GLY A 18 -10.72 17.78 -1.31
N SER A 19 -9.90 17.13 -2.14
CA SER A 19 -9.59 17.53 -3.52
C SER A 19 -9.03 16.34 -4.29
N ASP A 20 -9.23 16.35 -5.61
CA ASP A 20 -8.63 15.41 -6.57
C ASP A 20 -7.35 15.95 -7.21
N ASP A 21 -6.85 17.12 -6.76
CA ASP A 21 -5.55 17.64 -7.19
C ASP A 21 -4.43 16.66 -6.82
N PRO A 22 -3.63 16.18 -7.78
CA PRO A 22 -2.65 15.13 -7.51
C PRO A 22 -1.60 15.50 -6.47
N ALA A 23 -1.18 16.77 -6.40
CA ALA A 23 -0.17 17.19 -5.44
C ALA A 23 -0.73 17.20 -4.01
N LYS A 24 -1.96 17.70 -3.82
CA LYS A 24 -2.65 17.66 -2.53
C LYS A 24 -2.93 16.24 -2.06
N VAL A 25 -3.32 15.35 -2.97
CA VAL A 25 -3.54 13.93 -2.64
C VAL A 25 -2.23 13.28 -2.21
N ALA A 26 -1.14 13.51 -2.93
CA ALA A 26 0.16 12.97 -2.57
C ALA A 26 0.64 13.46 -1.18
N GLU A 27 0.44 14.74 -0.87
CA GLU A 27 0.74 15.30 0.45
C GLU A 27 -0.11 14.65 1.56
N ALA A 28 -1.41 14.52 1.34
CA ALA A 28 -2.34 13.90 2.28
C ALA A 28 -2.04 12.42 2.56
N LEU A 29 -1.51 11.70 1.58
CA LEU A 29 -1.08 10.31 1.72
C LEU A 29 0.23 10.17 2.54
N LYS A 30 1.10 11.18 2.52
CA LYS A 30 2.42 11.17 3.18
C LYS A 30 2.42 11.73 4.61
N ASN A 31 1.27 12.08 5.17
CA ASN A 31 1.17 12.72 6.49
C ASN A 31 1.42 11.79 7.70
N GLY A 32 1.78 10.52 7.46
CA GLY A 32 2.09 9.52 8.50
C GLY A 32 0.87 8.85 9.13
N THR A 33 -0.36 9.23 8.77
CA THR A 33 -1.58 8.57 9.25
C THR A 33 -1.83 7.27 8.47
N PRO A 34 -1.97 6.11 9.14
CA PRO A 34 -2.22 4.83 8.47
C PRO A 34 -3.48 4.86 7.59
N ILE A 35 -3.44 4.14 6.49
CA ILE A 35 -4.54 3.97 5.53
C ILE A 35 -4.97 2.51 5.60
N SER A 36 -6.24 2.27 5.92
CA SER A 36 -6.76 0.90 5.97
C SER A 36 -7.08 0.38 4.58
N THR A 37 -6.54 -0.79 4.24
CA THR A 37 -6.72 -1.43 2.94
C THR A 37 -6.95 -2.93 3.08
N VAL A 38 -7.25 -3.60 1.97
CA VAL A 38 -7.42 -5.05 1.91
C VAL A 38 -6.11 -5.83 2.16
N VAL A 39 -4.94 -5.18 2.05
CA VAL A 39 -3.64 -5.76 2.42
C VAL A 39 -3.24 -5.47 3.87
N GLY A 40 -4.14 -4.84 4.65
CA GLY A 40 -3.84 -4.31 5.98
C GLY A 40 -3.61 -2.80 5.96
N ASP A 41 -3.15 -2.27 7.09
CA ASP A 41 -2.85 -0.84 7.24
C ASP A 41 -1.50 -0.49 6.59
N VAL A 42 -1.49 0.57 5.78
CA VAL A 42 -0.29 1.07 5.10
C VAL A 42 0.04 2.50 5.50
N THR A 43 1.32 2.81 5.59
CA THR A 43 1.84 4.16 5.83
C THR A 43 2.99 4.42 4.87
N PHE A 44 2.97 5.57 4.21
CA PHE A 44 4.00 5.97 3.26
C PHE A 44 5.11 6.77 3.94
N ASP A 45 6.34 6.60 3.46
CA ASP A 45 7.47 7.47 3.77
C ASP A 45 7.49 8.73 2.87
N GLU A 46 8.50 9.58 3.04
CA GLU A 46 8.63 10.82 2.26
C GLU A 46 8.81 10.57 0.75
N LYS A 47 9.41 9.45 0.38
CA LYS A 47 9.61 9.06 -1.02
C LYS A 47 8.31 8.53 -1.62
N GLY A 48 7.41 8.01 -0.79
CA GLY A 48 6.15 7.38 -1.18
C GLY A 48 6.18 5.85 -1.09
N ASP A 49 7.24 5.28 -0.49
CA ASP A 49 7.37 3.85 -0.25
C ASP A 49 6.66 3.44 1.03
N LEU A 50 6.34 2.15 1.17
CA LEU A 50 5.76 1.62 2.41
C LEU A 50 6.80 1.64 3.54
N LYS A 51 6.47 2.27 4.69
CA LYS A 51 7.38 2.33 5.86
C LYS A 51 7.76 0.95 6.43
N ASN A 52 6.85 -0.02 6.35
CA ASN A 52 7.02 -1.36 6.91
C ASN A 52 6.83 -2.43 5.82
N ALA A 53 7.52 -2.28 4.68
CA ALA A 53 7.45 -3.26 3.62
C ALA A 53 7.95 -4.64 4.12
N SER A 54 7.12 -5.67 3.93
CA SER A 54 7.47 -7.07 4.19
C SER A 54 7.55 -7.84 2.89
N TYR A 55 8.40 -8.86 2.87
CA TYR A 55 8.57 -9.74 1.72
C TYR A 55 8.45 -11.18 2.16
N ASP A 56 7.68 -11.95 1.40
CA ASP A 56 7.58 -13.39 1.58
C ASP A 56 8.53 -14.11 0.62
N ILE A 57 9.13 -15.19 1.11
CA ILE A 57 9.87 -16.11 0.24
C ILE A 57 8.92 -17.22 -0.17
N ASN A 58 8.80 -17.39 -1.48
CA ASN A 58 7.96 -18.42 -2.07
C ASN A 58 8.80 -19.25 -3.04
N GLN A 59 8.47 -20.53 -3.16
CA GLN A 59 9.11 -21.45 -4.06
C GLN A 59 8.15 -21.89 -5.16
N TRP A 60 8.69 -21.94 -6.39
CA TRP A 60 8.10 -22.69 -7.49
C TRP A 60 8.64 -24.12 -7.49
N HIS A 61 7.75 -25.10 -7.38
CA HIS A 61 8.10 -26.52 -7.45
C HIS A 61 6.92 -27.32 -8.03
N ASP A 62 7.21 -28.23 -8.96
CA ASP A 62 6.21 -29.10 -9.62
C ASP A 62 4.97 -28.34 -10.13
N GLY A 63 5.20 -27.19 -10.78
CA GLY A 63 4.15 -26.34 -11.35
C GLY A 63 3.30 -25.59 -10.32
N LYS A 64 3.68 -25.59 -9.03
CA LYS A 64 2.98 -24.88 -7.95
C LYS A 64 3.84 -23.79 -7.35
N TYR A 65 3.20 -22.69 -6.97
CA TYR A 65 3.78 -21.58 -6.21
C TYR A 65 3.26 -21.62 -4.79
N ALA A 66 4.15 -21.69 -3.80
CA ALA A 66 3.77 -21.71 -2.39
C ALA A 66 4.84 -21.07 -1.49
N PRO A 67 4.45 -20.58 -0.30
CA PRO A 67 5.42 -20.15 0.73
C PRO A 67 6.35 -21.30 1.12
N ILE A 68 7.60 -20.98 1.40
CA ILE A 68 8.49 -21.91 2.11
C ILE A 68 8.32 -21.74 3.61
N ALA A 69 8.49 -22.82 4.38
CA ALA A 69 8.64 -22.69 5.82
C ALA A 69 9.90 -21.86 6.11
N GLN A 70 9.77 -20.79 6.91
CA GLN A 70 10.90 -20.02 7.41
C GLN A 70 11.67 -20.80 8.46
#